data_AF-A0A261XYQ3-F1
#
_entry.id   AF-A0A261XYQ3-F1
#
_cell.length_a   1.000
_cell.length_b   1.000
_cell.length_c   1.000
_cell.angle_alpha   90.00
_cell.angle_beta   90.00
_cell.angle_gamma   90.00
#
_symmetry.space_group_name_H-M   'P 1'
#
loop_
_entity.id
_entity.type
_entity.pdbx_description
1 polymer ?
#
loop_
_entity_poly.entity_id
_entity_poly.type
_entity_poly.pdbx_seq_one_letter_code
_entity_poly.pdbx_strand_id
1 'polypeptide(L)'
;MGGGGGKTYMGWWGHMGGPKQKGITTYTLSPFEQRPFAGLLYNAVFNTARRVTGQIAYVGPALLVLYGTLTWANKRHEYLLSKAGHAEAEGH
;
A
#
# COMPACT_ATOMS: atom_id res chain seq x y z
N MET A 1 13.78 -28.41 32.84
CA MET A 1 13.10 -29.17 31.76
C MET A 1 12.06 -28.24 31.16
N GLY A 2 12.17 -27.91 29.87
CA GLY A 2 11.25 -26.96 29.23
C GLY A 2 9.85 -27.56 29.14
N GLY A 3 8.86 -26.91 29.77
CA GLY A 3 7.46 -27.29 29.67
C GLY A 3 6.99 -27.24 28.21
N GLY A 4 6.20 -28.23 27.79
CA GLY A 4 5.70 -28.32 26.42
C GLY A 4 4.91 -27.08 26.04
N GLY A 5 5.32 -26.41 24.96
CA GLY A 5 4.62 -25.25 24.43
C GLY A 5 3.19 -25.59 23.97
N GLY A 6 2.28 -24.64 24.15
CA GLY A 6 0.88 -24.76 23.70
C GLY A 6 0.78 -24.91 22.18
N LYS A 7 -0.38 -25.38 21.70
CA LYS A 7 -0.64 -25.48 20.25
C LYS A 7 -0.63 -24.09 19.61
N THR A 8 0.10 -23.95 18.50
CA THR A 8 0.20 -22.73 17.69
C THR A 8 -0.25 -23.01 16.26
N TYR A 9 -0.52 -21.95 15.49
CA TYR A 9 -0.85 -22.05 14.06
C TYR A 9 0.38 -22.19 13.15
N MET A 10 1.59 -22.16 13.70
CA MET A 10 2.84 -22.23 12.96
C MET A 10 3.89 -23.03 13.73
N GLY A 11 4.49 -24.02 13.06
CA GLY A 11 5.60 -24.83 13.58
C GLY A 11 6.97 -24.38 13.09
N TRP A 12 7.91 -25.32 12.94
CA TRP A 12 9.26 -25.09 12.43
C TRP A 12 9.47 -25.82 11.09
N TRP A 13 10.65 -25.66 10.48
CA TRP A 13 11.07 -26.44 9.32
C TRP A 13 10.85 -27.94 9.57
N GLY A 14 10.17 -28.60 8.62
CA GLY A 14 9.76 -30.00 8.74
C GLY A 14 8.37 -30.24 9.36
N HIS A 15 7.78 -29.25 10.05
CA HIS A 15 6.44 -29.38 10.67
C HIS A 15 5.65 -28.05 10.74
N MET A 16 5.69 -27.23 9.68
CA MET A 16 5.15 -25.86 9.69
C MET A 16 3.65 -25.72 10.05
N GLY A 17 2.86 -26.80 9.99
CA GLY A 17 1.43 -26.76 10.35
C GLY A 17 0.48 -26.51 9.17
N GLY A 18 1.00 -26.48 7.94
CA GLY A 18 0.19 -26.42 6.72
C GLY A 18 -0.46 -27.76 6.36
N PRO A 19 -1.35 -27.77 5.34
CA PRO A 19 -1.95 -29.00 4.83
C PRO A 19 -0.89 -29.91 4.22
N LYS A 20 -1.18 -31.21 4.15
CA LYS A 20 -0.31 -32.17 3.45
C LYS A 20 -0.30 -31.86 1.95
N GLN A 21 0.89 -31.70 1.38
CA GLN A 21 1.09 -31.42 -0.05
C GLN A 21 1.69 -32.66 -0.73
N LYS A 22 1.10 -33.08 -1.86
CA LYS A 22 1.60 -34.20 -2.68
C LYS A 22 1.38 -33.87 -4.15
N GLY A 23 2.37 -34.18 -5.00
CA GLY A 23 2.27 -34.00 -6.46
C GLY A 23 2.65 -32.60 -6.98
N ILE A 24 3.19 -31.73 -6.14
CA ILE A 24 3.71 -30.42 -6.54
C ILE A 24 5.23 -30.55 -6.71
N THR A 25 5.74 -30.24 -7.89
CA THR A 25 7.19 -30.21 -8.17
C THR A 25 7.60 -28.78 -8.52
N THR A 26 8.60 -28.26 -7.80
CA THR A 26 9.10 -26.89 -7.98
C THR A 26 10.49 -26.94 -8.59
N TYR A 27 10.70 -26.16 -9.64
CA TYR A 27 12.00 -26.02 -10.31
C TYR A 27 12.53 -24.60 -10.14
N THR A 28 13.83 -24.47 -9.93
CA THR A 28 14.52 -23.18 -9.81
C THR A 28 15.87 -23.25 -10.53
N LEU A 29 16.36 -22.10 -10.99
CA LEU A 29 17.70 -21.95 -11.57
C LEU A 29 18.60 -21.21 -10.58
N SER A 30 19.90 -21.52 -10.56
CA SER A 30 20.86 -20.82 -9.69
C SER A 30 20.84 -19.31 -10.00
N PRO A 31 20.84 -18.43 -8.98
CA PRO A 31 20.93 -16.98 -9.21
C PRO A 31 22.19 -16.57 -9.99
N PHE A 32 23.26 -17.36 -9.90
CA PHE A 32 24.52 -17.10 -10.63
C PHE A 32 24.44 -17.46 -12.13
N GLU A 33 23.41 -18.20 -12.53
CA GLU A 33 23.14 -18.56 -13.92
C GLU A 33 22.07 -17.65 -14.55
N GLN A 34 21.47 -16.77 -13.75
CA GLN A 34 20.45 -15.82 -14.18
C GLN A 34 21.02 -14.43 -14.41
N ARG A 35 20.36 -13.66 -15.29
CA ARG A 35 20.59 -12.22 -15.43
C ARG A 35 19.71 -11.50 -14.38
N PRO A 36 20.28 -10.89 -13.33
CA PRO A 36 19.52 -10.43 -12.16
C PRO A 36 18.47 -9.34 -12.46
N PHE A 37 18.68 -8.54 -13.52
CA PHE A 37 17.77 -7.46 -13.93
C PHE A 37 17.18 -7.67 -15.33
N ALA A 38 17.11 -8.92 -15.80
CA ALA A 38 16.49 -9.22 -17.08
C ALA A 38 15.04 -8.69 -17.14
N GLY A 39 14.77 -7.83 -18.12
CA GLY A 39 13.45 -7.26 -18.33
C GLY A 39 13.00 -6.27 -17.26
N LEU A 40 13.87 -5.81 -16.34
CA LEU A 40 13.48 -4.93 -15.25
C LEU A 40 12.78 -3.68 -15.75
N LEU A 41 13.35 -2.94 -16.71
CA LEU A 41 12.77 -1.67 -17.17
C LEU A 41 11.41 -1.87 -17.85
N TYR A 42 11.31 -2.81 -18.79
CA TYR A 42 10.06 -3.11 -19.50
C TYR A 42 8.98 -3.62 -18.54
N ASN A 43 9.30 -4.63 -17.73
CA ASN A 43 8.33 -5.22 -16.81
C ASN A 43 7.98 -4.26 -15.67
N ALA A 44 8.93 -3.49 -15.13
CA ALA A 44 8.66 -2.57 -14.04
C ALA A 44 7.68 -1.48 -14.47
N VAL A 45 7.85 -0.85 -15.64
CA VAL A 45 6.96 0.23 -16.07
C VAL A 45 5.53 -0.28 -16.27
N PHE A 46 5.33 -1.28 -17.13
CA PHE A 46 3.98 -1.72 -17.48
C PHE A 46 3.27 -2.47 -16.35
N ASN A 47 3.99 -3.33 -15.61
CA ASN A 47 3.39 -4.06 -14.50
C ASN A 47 3.09 -3.13 -13.32
N THR A 48 3.95 -2.13 -13.05
CA THR A 48 3.68 -1.15 -11.99
C THR A 48 2.50 -0.28 -12.36
N ALA A 49 2.43 0.24 -13.59
CA ALA A 49 1.28 1.00 -14.06
C ALA A 49 -0.02 0.21 -13.90
N ARG A 50 -0.05 -1.05 -14.38
CA ARG A 50 -1.21 -1.95 -14.24
C ARG A 50 -1.61 -2.21 -12.78
N ARG A 51 -0.64 -2.35 -11.87
CA ARG A 51 -0.91 -2.59 -10.45
C ARG A 51 -1.44 -1.34 -9.75
N VAL A 52 -0.85 -0.18 -10.04
CA VAL A 52 -1.27 1.10 -9.47
C VAL A 52 -2.66 1.46 -9.95
N THR A 53 -2.95 1.35 -11.25
CA THR A 53 -4.26 1.71 -11.81
C THR A 53 -5.40 0.91 -11.21
N GLY A 54 -5.19 -0.38 -10.91
CA GLY A 54 -6.18 -1.23 -10.23
C GLY A 54 -6.52 -0.78 -8.80
N GLN A 55 -5.67 0.04 -8.16
CA GLN A 55 -5.89 0.55 -6.80
C GLN A 55 -6.40 1.99 -6.77
N ILE A 56 -6.35 2.72 -7.88
CA ILE A 56 -6.78 4.13 -7.95
C ILE A 56 -8.24 4.27 -7.52
N ALA A 57 -9.11 3.32 -7.87
CA ALA A 57 -10.53 3.39 -7.47
C ALA A 57 -10.74 3.31 -5.95
N TYR A 58 -9.82 2.69 -5.20
CA TYR A 58 -9.93 2.56 -3.75
C TYR A 58 -9.24 3.69 -3.00
N VAL A 59 -8.04 4.10 -3.45
CA VAL A 59 -7.23 5.11 -2.77
C VAL A 59 -7.51 6.52 -3.31
N GLY A 60 -7.79 6.64 -4.60
CA GLY A 60 -8.01 7.90 -5.31
C GLY A 60 -9.15 8.74 -4.72
N PRO A 61 -10.36 8.20 -4.47
CA PRO A 61 -11.44 8.97 -3.88
C PRO A 61 -11.08 9.56 -2.51
N ALA A 62 -10.43 8.77 -1.65
CA ALA A 62 -10.00 9.25 -0.33
C ALA A 62 -8.98 10.40 -0.46
N LEU A 63 -8.01 10.29 -1.36
CA LEU A 63 -7.03 11.35 -1.61
C LEU A 63 -7.66 12.62 -2.20
N LEU A 64 -8.61 12.47 -3.12
CA LEU A 64 -9.32 13.61 -3.71
C LEU A 64 -10.14 14.36 -2.66
N VAL A 65 -10.87 13.64 -1.80
CA VAL A 65 -11.64 14.25 -0.71
C VAL A 65 -10.72 14.96 0.28
N LEU A 66 -9.63 14.30 0.70
CA LEU A 66 -8.65 14.88 1.61
C LEU A 66 -8.05 16.17 1.04
N TYR A 67 -7.53 16.11 -0.19
CA TYR A 67 -6.90 17.26 -0.83
C TYR A 67 -7.90 18.40 -1.07
N GLY A 68 -9.12 18.08 -1.52
CA GLY A 68 -10.19 19.05 -1.71
C GLY A 68 -10.57 19.76 -0.41
N THR A 69 -10.73 19.00 0.67
CA THR A 69 -11.09 19.54 2.00
C THR A 69 -9.99 20.42 2.56
N LEU A 70 -8.73 19.99 2.49
CA LEU A 70 -7.59 20.78 2.94
C LEU A 70 -7.44 22.08 2.14
N THR A 71 -7.62 22.01 0.83
CA THR A 71 -7.51 23.20 -0.04
C THR A 71 -8.63 24.20 0.26
N TRP A 72 -9.85 23.73 0.48
CA TRP A 72 -10.96 24.58 0.89
C TRP A 72 -10.72 25.21 2.27
N ALA A 73 -10.31 24.40 3.25
CA ALA A 73 -10.09 24.85 4.63
C ALA A 73 -9.01 25.94 4.70
N ASN A 74 -7.89 25.76 4.01
CA ASN A 74 -6.81 26.74 3.98
C ASN A 74 -7.29 28.07 3.35
N LYS A 75 -7.97 28.01 2.21
CA LYS A 75 -8.51 29.21 1.55
C LYS A 75 -9.54 29.93 2.41
N ARG A 76 -10.43 29.19 3.09
CA ARG A 76 -11.44 29.79 3.98
C ARG A 76 -10.78 30.41 5.20
N HIS A 77 -9.79 29.76 5.80
CA HIS A 77 -9.03 30.28 6.93
C HIS A 77 -8.31 31.59 6.57
N GLU A 78 -7.59 31.63 5.45
CA GLU A 78 -6.93 32.85 4.96
C GLU A 78 -7.93 33.98 4.67
N TYR A 79 -9.06 33.66 4.05
CA TYR A 79 -10.11 34.64 3.79
C TYR A 79 -10.68 35.23 5.09
N LEU A 80 -10.97 34.41 6.09
CA LEU A 80 -11.50 34.86 7.38
C LEU A 80 -10.53 35.77 8.15
N LEU A 81 -9.22 35.56 7.98
CA LEU A 81 -8.19 36.43 8.56
C LEU A 81 -7.90 37.69 7.72
N SER A 82 -8.51 37.81 6.54
CA SER A 82 -8.34 38.98 5.69
C SER A 82 -9.24 40.13 6.16
N LYS A 83 -8.89 41.36 5.78
CA LYS A 83 -9.73 42.54 6.07
C LYS A 83 -11.15 42.41 5.51
N ALA A 84 -11.30 41.80 4.33
CA ALA A 84 -12.60 41.57 3.72
C ALA A 84 -13.43 40.54 4.53
N GLY A 85 -12.79 39.50 5.06
CA GLY A 85 -13.43 38.52 5.93
C GLY A 85 -13.83 39.10 7.30
N HIS A 86 -13.00 39.98 7.87
CA HIS A 86 -13.38 40.73 9.07
C HIS A 86 -14.57 41.65 8.82
N ALA A 87 -14.61 42.36 7.68
CA ALA A 87 -15.74 43.20 7.31
C ALA A 87 -17.03 42.40 7.06
N GLU A 88 -16.94 41.19 6.48
CA GLU A 88 -18.06 40.26 6.35
C GLU A 88 -18.58 39.81 7.72
N ALA A 89 -17.68 39.49 8.66
CA ALA A 89 -18.05 39.05 10.00
C ALA A 89 -18.67 40.17 10.87
N GLU A 90 -18.25 41.42 10.68
CA GLU A 90 -18.82 42.60 11.38
C GLU A 90 -20.16 43.05 10.80
N GLY A 91 -20.48 42.66 9.55
CA GLY A 91 -21.74 42.98 8.86
C GLY A 91 -22.91 42.03 9.20
N HIS A 92 -22.68 41.04 10.05
CA HIS A 92 -23.66 40.08 10.57
C HIS A 92 -23.92 40.33 12.05
#